data_AF-A0A2E8R5L9-F1
#
_entry.id   AF-A0A2E8R5L9-F1
#
_cell.length_a   1.000
_cell.length_b   1.000
_cell.length_c   1.000
_cell.angle_alpha   90.00
_cell.angle_beta   90.00
_cell.angle_gamma   90.00
#
_symmetry.space_group_name_H-M   'P 1'
#
loop_
_entity.id
_entity.type
_entity.pdbx_description
1 polymer ?
#
loop_
_entity_poly.entity_id
_entity_poly.type
_entity_poly.pdbx_seq_one_letter_code
_entity_poly.pdbx_strand_id
1 'polypeptide(L)'
;VLDAFGEAPSPDAIKMFETFCLVLGLTIIGILFVIYGSLSFNDLDVLKRLSFLFFVLAGFFALPDLIAFLKGDPTAPLPVIILGLTTLGLFFYGSKKGTL
;
A
#
# COMPACT_ATOMS: atom_id res chain seq x y z
N VAL A 1 17.21 15.00 30.92
CA VAL A 1 16.25 15.20 29.82
C VAL A 1 15.76 13.82 29.42
N LEU A 2 14.53 13.47 29.79
CA LEU A 2 13.84 12.29 29.25
C LEU A 2 13.34 12.64 27.85
N ASP A 3 13.50 11.73 26.89
CA ASP A 3 12.94 11.85 25.53
C ASP A 3 11.40 11.86 25.60
N ALA A 4 10.75 12.50 24.62
CA ALA A 4 9.32 12.73 24.48
C ALA A 4 8.45 11.44 24.46
N PHE A 5 9.07 10.25 24.53
CA PHE A 5 8.42 8.94 24.42
C PHE A 5 8.37 8.11 25.72
N GLY A 6 8.90 8.58 26.85
CA GLY A 6 8.82 7.83 28.13
C GLY A 6 9.68 6.55 28.17
N GLU A 7 9.36 5.63 29.09
CA GLU A 7 10.06 4.33 29.25
C GLU A 7 10.01 3.53 27.93
N ALA A 8 11.14 2.90 27.57
CA ALA A 8 11.25 2.11 26.35
C ALA A 8 10.13 1.05 26.25
N PRO A 9 9.58 0.79 25.04
CA PRO A 9 8.52 -0.20 24.87
C PRO A 9 8.94 -1.58 25.38
N SER A 10 7.98 -2.35 25.90
CA SER A 10 8.28 -3.68 26.44
C SER A 10 8.86 -4.60 25.35
N PRO A 11 9.73 -5.57 25.72
CA PRO A 11 10.27 -6.53 24.75
C PRO A 11 9.19 -7.28 23.96
N ASP A 12 8.06 -7.58 24.60
CA ASP A 12 6.91 -8.22 23.95
C ASP A 12 6.27 -7.31 22.89
N ALA A 13 6.12 -6.01 23.17
CA ALA A 13 5.58 -5.05 22.22
C ALA A 13 6.48 -4.93 20.96
N ILE A 14 7.80 -4.94 21.15
CA ILE A 14 8.77 -4.93 20.05
C ILE A 14 8.60 -6.19 19.20
N LYS A 15 8.56 -7.37 19.82
CA LYS A 15 8.42 -8.65 19.10
C LYS A 15 7.10 -8.78 18.35
N MET A 16 6.01 -8.25 18.91
CA MET A 16 4.72 -8.18 18.22
C MET A 16 4.80 -7.28 16.97
N PHE A 17 5.44 -6.12 17.08
CA PHE A 17 5.63 -5.20 15.96
C PHE A 17 6.51 -5.82 14.86
N GLU A 18 7.62 -6.46 15.22
CA GLU A 18 8.49 -7.16 14.25
C GLU A 18 7.73 -8.26 13.50
N THR A 19 6.92 -9.05 14.21
CA THR A 19 6.10 -10.11 13.60
C THR A 19 5.06 -9.52 12.65
N PHE A 20 4.41 -8.43 13.04
CA PHE A 20 3.46 -7.72 12.19
C PHE A 20 4.14 -7.18 10.91
N CYS A 21 5.30 -6.54 11.04
CA CYS A 21 6.09 -6.04 9.92
C CYS A 21 6.50 -7.16 8.96
N LEU A 22 6.88 -8.34 9.47
CA LEU A 22 7.21 -9.50 8.65
C LEU A 22 5.99 -9.97 7.84
N VAL A 23 4.84 -10.11 8.48
CA VAL A 23 3.59 -10.54 7.81
C VAL A 23 3.19 -9.52 6.75
N LEU A 24 3.23 -8.22 7.06
CA LEU A 24 2.92 -7.14 6.12
C LEU A 24 3.90 -7.15 4.93
N GLY A 25 5.20 -7.33 5.18
CA GLY A 25 6.22 -7.45 4.13
C GLY A 25 5.97 -8.63 3.20
N LEU A 26 5.71 -9.82 3.75
CA LEU A 26 5.37 -11.01 2.95
C LEU A 26 4.06 -10.84 2.17
N THR A 27 3.07 -10.15 2.74
CA THR A 27 1.82 -9.82 2.07
C THR A 27 2.06 -8.95 0.84
N ILE A 28 2.89 -7.90 0.97
CA ILE A 28 3.26 -7.03 -0.16
C ILE A 28 3.99 -7.84 -1.24
N ILE A 29 4.92 -8.72 -0.88
CA ILE A 29 5.59 -9.61 -1.83
C ILE A 29 4.58 -10.48 -2.58
N GLY A 30 3.62 -11.09 -1.87
CA GLY A 30 2.55 -11.87 -2.48
C GLY A 30 1.72 -11.05 -3.48
N ILE A 31 1.38 -9.80 -3.15
CA ILE A 31 0.66 -8.88 -4.04
C ILE A 31 1.46 -8.60 -5.32
N LEU A 32 2.78 -8.40 -5.21
CA LEU A 32 3.65 -8.21 -6.39
C LEU A 32 3.60 -9.42 -7.34
N PHE A 33 3.58 -10.64 -6.80
CA PHE A 33 3.41 -11.85 -7.63
C PHE A 33 2.04 -11.91 -8.30
N VAL A 34 0.96 -11.47 -7.64
CA VAL A 34 -0.37 -11.42 -8.25
C VAL A 34 -0.40 -10.40 -9.41
N ILE A 35 0.21 -9.22 -9.22
CA ILE A 35 0.34 -8.21 -10.28
C ILE A 35 1.17 -8.76 -11.44
N TYR A 36 2.31 -9.37 -11.16
CA TYR A 36 3.14 -9.97 -12.21
C TYR A 36 2.40 -11.10 -12.95
N GLY A 37 1.67 -11.95 -12.23
CA GLY A 37 0.82 -13.00 -12.82
C GLY A 37 -0.28 -12.44 -13.71
N SER A 38 -0.80 -11.24 -13.40
CA SER A 38 -1.81 -10.58 -14.25
C SER A 38 -1.29 -10.21 -15.64
N LEU A 39 0.02 -10.08 -15.81
CA LEU A 39 0.63 -9.82 -17.12
C LEU A 39 0.52 -11.01 -18.09
N SER A 40 0.13 -12.19 -17.60
CA SER A 40 -0.12 -13.35 -18.46
C SER A 40 -1.44 -13.28 -19.23
N PHE A 41 -2.36 -12.41 -18.83
CA PHE A 41 -3.62 -12.21 -19.54
C PHE A 41 -3.42 -11.29 -20.75
N ASN A 42 -4.07 -11.64 -21.86
CA ASN A 42 -4.09 -10.82 -23.08
C ASN A 42 -5.48 -10.21 -23.38
N ASP A 43 -6.49 -10.59 -22.60
CA ASP A 43 -7.87 -10.09 -22.77
C ASP A 43 -8.05 -8.76 -22.04
N LEU A 44 -8.28 -7.69 -22.82
CA LEU A 44 -8.41 -6.34 -22.30
C LEU A 44 -9.52 -6.19 -21.24
N ASP A 45 -10.64 -6.91 -21.37
CA ASP A 45 -11.73 -6.82 -20.41
C ASP A 45 -11.35 -7.46 -19.07
N VAL A 46 -10.53 -8.51 -19.10
CA VAL A 46 -9.94 -9.11 -17.90
C VAL A 46 -8.96 -8.15 -17.24
N LEU A 47 -8.06 -7.53 -18.01
CA LEU A 47 -7.09 -6.56 -17.48
C LEU A 47 -7.77 -5.34 -16.85
N LYS A 48 -8.87 -4.84 -17.41
CA LYS A 48 -9.66 -3.74 -16.81
C LYS A 48 -10.24 -4.13 -15.45
N ARG A 49 -10.79 -5.34 -15.33
CA ARG A 49 -11.31 -5.86 -14.06
C ARG A 49 -10.20 -6.03 -13.04
N LEU A 50 -9.06 -6.60 -13.43
CA LEU A 50 -7.90 -6.73 -12.54
C LEU A 50 -7.35 -5.37 -12.11
N SER A 51 -7.29 -4.39 -13.01
CA SER A 51 -6.90 -3.01 -12.69
C SER A 51 -7.84 -2.39 -11.65
N PHE A 52 -9.14 -2.66 -11.71
CA PHE A 52 -10.08 -2.22 -10.67
C PHE A 52 -9.81 -2.89 -9.32
N LEU A 53 -9.51 -4.19 -9.30
CA LEU A 53 -9.18 -4.90 -8.06
C LEU A 53 -7.87 -4.37 -7.44
N PHE A 54 -6.85 -4.11 -8.26
CA PHE A 54 -5.61 -3.49 -7.80
C PHE A 54 -5.81 -2.04 -7.34
N PHE A 55 -6.73 -1.30 -7.96
CA PHE A 55 -7.12 0.03 -7.48
C PHE A 55 -7.68 -0.02 -6.06
N VAL A 56 -8.60 -0.95 -5.78
CA VAL A 56 -9.18 -1.12 -4.43
C VAL A 56 -8.09 -1.51 -3.43
N LEU A 57 -7.23 -2.47 -3.79
CA LEU A 57 -6.12 -2.91 -2.96
C LEU A 57 -5.13 -1.77 -2.65
N ALA A 58 -4.68 -1.05 -3.68
CA ALA A 58 -3.78 0.09 -3.54
C ALA A 58 -4.41 1.21 -2.69
N GLY A 59 -5.74 1.37 -2.74
CA GLY A 59 -6.50 2.29 -1.90
C GLY A 59 -6.29 2.02 -0.42
N PHE A 60 -6.37 0.76 0.02
CA PHE A 60 -6.15 0.42 1.43
C PHE A 60 -4.72 0.69 1.91
N PHE A 61 -3.73 0.68 1.02
CA PHE A 61 -2.36 1.04 1.36
C PHE A 61 -2.10 2.54 1.33
N ALA A 62 -2.69 3.29 0.39
CA ALA A 62 -2.45 4.73 0.24
C ALA A 62 -3.32 5.60 1.16
N LEU A 63 -4.52 5.14 1.54
CA LEU A 63 -5.47 5.91 2.36
C LEU A 63 -4.95 6.22 3.78
N PRO A 64 -4.33 5.27 4.52
CA PRO A 64 -3.85 5.55 5.87
C PRO A 64 -2.85 6.70 5.91
N ASP A 65 -1.91 6.74 4.96
CA ASP A 65 -0.92 7.82 4.85
C ASP A 65 -1.57 9.16 4.52
N LEU A 66 -2.52 9.18 3.57
CA LEU A 66 -3.25 10.40 3.25
C LEU A 66 -4.06 10.91 4.46
N ILE A 67 -4.74 10.03 5.18
CA ILE A 67 -5.52 10.39 6.37
C ILE A 67 -4.61 10.94 7.47
N ALA A 68 -3.48 10.28 7.74
CA ALA A 68 -2.51 10.71 8.74
C ALA A 68 -1.90 12.08 8.37
N PHE A 69 -1.52 12.28 7.10
CA PHE A 69 -1.05 13.56 6.59
C PHE A 69 -2.07 14.69 6.81
N LEU A 70 -3.34 14.45 6.49
CA LEU A 70 -4.40 15.45 6.68
C LEU A 70 -4.69 15.77 8.16
N LYS A 71 -4.42 14.83 9.07
CA LYS A 71 -4.57 15.02 10.51
C LYS A 71 -3.36 15.68 11.17
N GLY A 72 -2.22 15.75 10.47
CA GLY A 72 -0.94 16.15 11.06
C GLY A 72 -0.31 15.07 11.94
N ASP A 73 -0.75 13.81 11.79
CA ASP A 73 -0.18 12.66 12.48
C ASP A 73 1.16 12.25 11.81
N PRO A 74 2.06 11.56 12.53
CA PRO A 74 3.23 10.94 11.92
C PRO A 74 2.83 10.06 10.72
N THR A 75 3.40 10.34 9.56
CA THR A 75 3.04 9.71 8.28
C THR A 75 4.26 9.55 7.38
N ALA A 76 4.10 8.82 6.27
CA ALA A 76 5.12 8.71 5.25
C ALA A 76 5.51 10.10 4.68
N PRO A 77 6.76 10.29 4.22
CA PRO A 77 7.18 11.52 3.55
C PRO A 77 6.28 11.84 2.35
N LEU A 78 6.01 13.14 2.13
CA LEU A 78 5.16 13.62 1.02
C LEU A 78 5.42 12.95 -0.35
N PRO A 79 6.69 12.75 -0.79
CA PRO A 79 6.95 12.05 -2.05
C PRO A 79 6.37 10.62 -2.10
N VAL A 80 6.38 9.90 -0.98
CA VAL A 80 5.85 8.52 -0.89
C VAL A 80 4.33 8.53 -1.01
N ILE A 81 3.66 9.48 -0.34
CA ILE A 81 2.20 9.64 -0.42
C ILE A 81 1.79 9.94 -1.87
N ILE A 82 2.49 10.85 -2.54
CA ILE A 82 2.22 11.20 -3.95
C ILE A 82 2.38 9.97 -4.86
N LEU A 83 3.42 9.15 -4.65
CA LEU A 83 3.60 7.90 -5.40
C LEU A 83 2.47 6.90 -5.15
N GLY A 84 2.01 6.77 -3.91
CA GLY A 84 0.86 5.93 -3.56
C GLY A 84 -0.43 6.37 -4.27
N LEU A 85 -0.73 7.66 -4.23
CA LEU A 85 -1.89 8.24 -4.93
C LEU A 85 -1.78 8.17 -6.45
N THR A 86 -0.57 8.31 -6.99
CA THR A 86 -0.32 8.15 -8.43
C THR A 86 -0.58 6.71 -8.85
N THR A 87 -0.10 5.74 -8.09
CA THR A 87 -0.34 4.30 -8.32
C THR A 87 -1.83 3.98 -8.31
N LEU A 88 -2.56 4.52 -7.33
CA LEU A 88 -4.02 4.44 -7.26
C LEU A 88 -4.68 5.02 -8.52
N GLY A 89 -4.27 6.22 -8.95
CA GLY A 89 -4.77 6.87 -10.16
C GLY A 89 -4.53 6.04 -11.44
N LEU A 90 -3.36 5.41 -11.55
CA LEU A 90 -3.01 4.54 -12.67
C LEU A 90 -3.89 3.29 -12.72
N PHE A 91 -4.11 2.62 -11.59
CA PHE A 91 -5.01 1.45 -11.56
C PHE A 91 -6.46 1.83 -11.87
N PHE A 92 -6.93 2.98 -11.37
CA PHE A 92 -8.26 3.49 -11.72
C PHE A 92 -8.36 3.79 -13.21
N TYR A 93 -7.36 4.46 -13.78
CA TYR A 93 -7.30 4.73 -15.21
C TYR A 93 -7.32 3.45 -16.04
N GLY A 94 -6.48 2.47 -15.68
CA GLY A 94 -6.43 1.15 -16.31
C GLY A 94 -7.79 0.45 -16.29
N SER A 95 -8.55 0.58 -15.19
CA SER A 95 -9.89 -0.02 -15.09
C SER A 95 -10.92 0.57 -16.06
N LYS A 96 -10.74 1.83 -16.49
CA LYS A 96 -11.68 2.53 -17.38
C LYS A 96 -11.24 2.49 -18.84
N LYS A 97 -9.97 2.75 -19.10
CA LYS A 97 -9.44 3.00 -20.44
C LYS A 97 -8.39 1.99 -20.89
N GLY A 98 -8.23 0.88 -20.16
CA GLY A 98 -7.17 -0.13 -20.35
C GLY A 98 -6.64 -0.21 -21.78
N THR A 99 -5.33 -0.09 -21.92
CA THR A 99 -4.61 -0.12 -23.20
C THR A 99 -3.77 -1.39 -23.24
N LEU A 100 -3.67 -2.03 -24.40
CA LEU A 100 -2.62 -3.02 -24.69
C LEU A 100 -1.50 -2.32 -25.46
#